data_AF-A0A7W0XMX0-F1
#
_entry.id   AF-A0A7W0XMX0-F1
#
_cell.length_a   1.000
_cell.length_b   1.000
_cell.length_c   1.000
_cell.angle_alpha   90.00
_cell.angle_beta   90.00
_cell.angle_gamma   90.00
#
_symmetry.space_group_name_H-M   'P 1'
#
loop_
_entity.id
_entity.type
_entity.pdbx_description
1 polymer ?
#
loop_
_entity_poly.entity_id
_entity_poly.type
_entity_poly.pdbx_seq_one_letter_code
_entity_poly.pdbx_strand_id
1 'polypeptide(L)'
;MGHTELGYLPRSARWQVVATLLAQPHLDAPAVAIATANAAQDRLRQLRGDPSLAYCFWLLIRLAEAARSPDFVEAAARLGIAVRSDDAALTIIARAADRARVELNRYPKSGPFGEIASLALRRALTETVGTESRSLFGSSLEDLERAFRRYSSPAQFGTLAKRFFGDFYGRTLRFYVERELQNRIGNEGLPTITAANTFADALDLHARETARIIEGFAADWYDKHHWEAGGAISRDEAQGFVAHALTKLRKELLADAR
;
A
#
# COMPACT_ATOMS: atom_id res chain seq x y z
N MET A 1 -3.48 10.52 27.06
CA MET A 1 -4.68 11.26 26.61
C MET A 1 -4.74 11.20 25.08
N GLY A 2 -5.57 10.42 24.40
CA GLY A 2 -6.65 9.56 24.84
C GLY A 2 -6.50 8.16 24.26
N HIS A 3 -6.94 7.19 25.06
CA HIS A 3 -7.26 5.86 24.60
C HIS A 3 -8.42 6.01 23.63
N THR A 4 -8.18 5.89 22.33
CA THR A 4 -9.30 5.66 21.41
C THR A 4 -9.75 4.23 21.68
N GLU A 5 -10.70 4.08 22.60
CA GLU A 5 -11.49 2.88 22.77
C GLU A 5 -12.07 2.50 21.41
N LEU A 6 -11.45 1.52 20.78
CA LEU A 6 -11.69 1.17 19.39
C LEU A 6 -12.31 -0.23 19.35
N GLY A 7 -13.29 -0.46 20.23
CA GLY A 7 -14.03 -1.73 20.37
C GLY A 7 -15.25 -1.85 19.44
N TYR A 8 -15.80 -0.73 18.96
CA TYR A 8 -17.00 -0.70 18.11
C TYR A 8 -16.84 0.32 16.98
N LEU A 9 -17.49 0.09 15.84
CA LEU A 9 -17.62 1.15 14.83
C LEU A 9 -18.28 2.39 15.42
N PRO A 10 -17.88 3.60 14.99
CA PRO A 10 -18.55 4.82 15.45
C PRO A 10 -20.03 4.79 15.11
N ARG A 11 -20.91 5.32 15.97
CA ARG A 11 -22.37 5.29 15.77
C ARG A 11 -22.90 6.29 14.72
N SER A 12 -22.04 6.80 13.84
CA SER A 12 -22.47 7.74 12.79
C SER A 12 -23.31 7.02 11.72
N ALA A 13 -24.19 7.75 11.04
CA ALA A 13 -25.01 7.20 9.96
C ALA A 13 -24.19 6.47 8.87
N ARG A 14 -23.00 6.96 8.51
CA ARG A 14 -22.16 6.31 7.49
C ARG A 14 -21.60 4.97 7.95
N TRP A 15 -21.21 4.88 9.22
CA TRP A 15 -20.71 3.64 9.82
C TRP A 15 -21.85 2.64 10.08
N GLN A 16 -23.08 3.10 10.31
CA GLN A 16 -24.25 2.23 10.37
C GLN A 16 -24.52 1.55 9.02
N VAL A 17 -24.34 2.23 7.89
CA VAL A 17 -24.44 1.60 6.56
C VAL A 17 -23.46 0.43 6.43
N VAL A 18 -22.20 0.60 6.85
CA VAL A 18 -21.21 -0.47 6.87
C VAL A 18 -21.68 -1.64 7.75
N ALA A 19 -22.17 -1.34 8.96
CA ALA A 19 -22.67 -2.36 9.88
C ALA A 19 -23.90 -3.11 9.35
N THR A 20 -24.78 -2.45 8.60
CA THR A 20 -25.94 -3.06 7.93
C THR A 20 -25.50 -3.99 6.81
N LEU A 21 -24.57 -3.56 5.94
CA LEU A 21 -24.04 -4.42 4.87
C LEU A 21 -23.36 -5.67 5.44
N LEU A 22 -22.57 -5.49 6.51
CA LEU A 22 -21.94 -6.61 7.19
C LEU A 22 -22.95 -7.56 7.89
N ALA A 23 -24.23 -7.18 8.02
CA ALA A 23 -25.26 -7.99 8.69
C ALA A 23 -26.03 -8.87 7.71
N GLN A 24 -25.81 -8.69 6.42
CA GLN A 24 -26.53 -9.42 5.38
C GLN A 24 -26.09 -10.89 5.34
N PRO A 25 -27.00 -11.82 4.99
CA PRO A 25 -26.67 -13.23 4.74
C PRO A 25 -25.64 -13.43 3.61
N HIS A 26 -25.57 -12.48 2.69
CA HIS A 26 -24.63 -12.49 1.57
C HIS A 26 -23.85 -11.19 1.57
N LEU A 27 -22.56 -11.28 1.89
CA LEU A 27 -21.67 -10.14 1.95
C LEU A 27 -21.20 -9.74 0.55
N ASP A 28 -21.45 -8.48 0.19
CA ASP A 28 -20.96 -7.87 -1.04
C ASP A 28 -19.70 -7.02 -0.74
N ALA A 29 -18.54 -7.54 -1.13
CA ALA A 29 -17.25 -6.90 -0.88
C ALA A 29 -17.13 -5.51 -1.54
N PRO A 30 -17.48 -5.33 -2.84
CA PRO A 30 -17.62 -4.00 -3.44
C PRO A 30 -18.49 -3.03 -2.63
N ALA A 31 -19.72 -3.42 -2.27
CA ALA A 31 -20.61 -2.53 -1.52
C ALA A 31 -20.02 -2.15 -0.15
N VAL A 32 -19.41 -3.11 0.56
CA VAL A 32 -18.75 -2.85 1.84
C VAL A 32 -17.52 -1.95 1.67
N ALA A 33 -16.72 -2.12 0.60
CA ALA A 33 -15.58 -1.27 0.31
C ALA A 33 -16.02 0.19 0.11
N ILE A 34 -17.04 0.40 -0.73
CA ILE A 34 -17.61 1.72 -1.03
C ILE A 34 -18.14 2.38 0.24
N ALA A 35 -18.95 1.65 1.03
CA ALA A 35 -19.49 2.15 2.28
C ALA A 35 -18.39 2.49 3.29
N THR A 36 -17.36 1.64 3.39
CA THR A 36 -16.22 1.84 4.29
C THR A 36 -15.41 3.06 3.90
N ALA A 37 -15.12 3.25 2.60
CA ALA A 37 -14.41 4.43 2.13
C ALA A 37 -15.20 5.73 2.34
N ASN A 38 -16.53 5.68 2.16
CA ASN A 38 -17.43 6.79 2.48
C ASN A 38 -17.42 7.12 3.97
N ALA A 39 -17.50 6.12 4.84
CA ALA A 39 -17.47 6.28 6.28
C ALA A 39 -16.11 6.80 6.78
N ALA A 40 -15.01 6.31 6.19
CA ALA A 40 -13.64 6.69 6.51
C ALA A 40 -13.15 7.95 5.78
N GLN A 41 -14.01 8.70 5.06
CA GLN A 41 -13.56 9.75 4.13
C GLN A 41 -12.62 10.76 4.78
N ASP A 42 -12.88 11.14 6.04
CA ASP A 42 -12.16 12.25 6.69
C ASP A 42 -10.77 11.79 7.07
N ARG A 43 -10.64 10.53 7.51
CA ARG A 43 -9.34 9.92 7.75
C ARG A 43 -8.58 9.70 6.44
N LEU A 44 -9.23 9.21 5.38
CA LEU A 44 -8.61 9.09 4.05
C LEU A 44 -8.12 10.44 3.50
N ARG A 45 -8.83 11.54 3.80
CA ARG A 45 -8.38 12.90 3.46
C ARG A 45 -7.14 13.31 4.25
N GLN A 46 -7.07 12.99 5.53
CA GLN A 46 -5.88 13.25 6.36
C GLN A 46 -4.67 12.47 5.86
N LEU A 47 -4.86 11.23 5.39
CA LEU A 47 -3.77 10.38 4.87
C LEU A 47 -3.07 10.95 3.62
N ARG A 48 -3.69 11.91 2.92
CA ARG A 48 -3.07 12.61 1.79
C ARG A 48 -1.79 13.35 2.19
N GLY A 49 -1.69 13.79 3.43
CA GLY A 49 -0.50 14.44 3.99
C GLY A 49 0.23 13.57 4.99
N ASP A 50 0.01 12.25 4.99
CA ASP A 50 0.64 11.36 5.95
C ASP A 50 2.13 11.14 5.60
N PRO A 51 3.05 11.53 6.50
CA PRO A 51 4.48 11.46 6.22
C PRO A 51 5.01 10.02 6.18
N SER A 52 4.34 9.07 6.86
CA SER A 52 4.73 7.67 6.82
C SER A 52 4.42 7.04 5.47
N LEU A 53 3.22 7.30 4.95
CA LEU A 53 2.82 6.86 3.62
C LEU A 53 3.72 7.46 2.53
N ALA A 54 3.97 8.78 2.60
CA ALA A 54 4.87 9.47 1.69
C ALA A 54 6.28 8.89 1.73
N TYR A 55 6.83 8.64 2.92
CA TYR A 55 8.16 8.06 3.06
C TYR A 55 8.25 6.64 2.50
N CYS A 56 7.27 5.78 2.77
CA CYS A 56 7.27 4.41 2.24
C CYS A 56 7.21 4.41 0.70
N PHE A 57 6.38 5.25 0.10
CA PHE A 57 6.32 5.37 -1.36
C PHE A 57 7.60 5.98 -1.94
N TRP A 58 8.15 7.00 -1.30
CA TRP A 58 9.44 7.58 -1.67
C TRP A 58 10.55 6.53 -1.64
N LEU A 59 10.66 5.73 -0.58
CA LEU A 59 11.69 4.70 -0.47
C LEU A 59 11.57 3.65 -1.59
N LEU A 60 10.34 3.30 -1.99
CA LEU A 60 10.08 2.41 -3.12
C LEU A 60 10.61 2.98 -4.44
N ILE A 61 10.36 4.27 -4.71
CA ILE A 61 10.92 4.99 -5.86
C ILE A 61 12.45 4.96 -5.81
N ARG A 62 13.04 5.31 -4.66
CA ARG A 62 14.50 5.38 -4.51
C ARG A 62 15.19 4.04 -4.71
N LEU A 63 14.55 2.94 -4.34
CA LEU A 63 15.07 1.59 -4.60
C LEU A 63 15.05 1.25 -6.09
N ALA A 64 13.98 1.61 -6.80
CA ALA A 64 13.92 1.45 -8.26
C ALA A 64 14.97 2.30 -8.97
N GLU A 65 15.21 3.54 -8.52
CA GLU A 65 16.28 4.40 -9.02
C GLU A 65 17.68 3.86 -8.68
N ALA A 66 17.90 3.40 -7.45
CA ALA A 66 19.17 2.83 -7.01
C ALA A 66 19.58 1.64 -7.88
N ALA A 67 18.62 0.82 -8.32
CA ALA A 67 18.87 -0.31 -9.22
C ALA A 67 19.31 0.07 -10.64
N ARG A 68 19.34 1.37 -10.99
CA ARG A 68 19.97 1.88 -12.21
C ARG A 68 21.41 2.32 -12.01
N SER A 69 21.86 2.44 -10.76
CA SER A 69 23.22 2.84 -10.41
C SER A 69 24.22 1.77 -10.90
N PRO A 70 25.44 2.16 -11.33
CA PRO A 70 26.52 1.22 -11.56
C PRO A 70 26.90 0.40 -10.32
N ASP A 71 26.69 0.99 -9.13
CA ASP A 71 26.87 0.34 -7.84
C ASP A 71 25.56 0.43 -7.05
N PHE A 72 24.78 -0.66 -7.07
CA PHE A 72 23.54 -0.76 -6.32
C PHE A 72 23.78 -0.85 -4.81
N VAL A 73 24.87 -1.49 -4.37
CA VAL A 73 25.20 -1.65 -2.95
C VAL A 73 25.44 -0.29 -2.31
N GLU A 74 26.27 0.54 -2.95
CA GLU A 74 26.54 1.90 -2.50
C GLU A 74 25.26 2.77 -2.56
N ALA A 75 24.47 2.65 -3.63
CA ALA A 75 23.23 3.39 -3.77
C ALA A 75 22.20 3.04 -2.69
N ALA A 76 22.06 1.75 -2.35
CA ALA A 76 21.20 1.30 -1.25
C ALA A 76 21.74 1.75 0.13
N ALA A 77 23.06 1.74 0.31
CA ALA A 77 23.69 2.23 1.53
C ALA A 77 23.39 3.73 1.78
N ARG A 78 23.35 4.56 0.72
CA ARG A 78 22.93 5.97 0.82
C ARG A 78 21.47 6.15 1.28
N LEU A 79 20.62 5.13 1.12
CA LEU A 79 19.25 5.08 1.66
C LEU A 79 19.20 4.57 3.12
N GLY A 80 20.34 4.17 3.68
CA GLY A 80 20.44 3.52 4.99
C GLY A 80 20.09 2.03 4.95
N ILE A 81 20.15 1.40 3.78
CA ILE A 81 19.92 -0.04 3.61
C ILE A 81 21.28 -0.70 3.42
N ALA A 82 21.77 -1.40 4.44
CA ALA A 82 23.00 -2.16 4.32
C ALA A 82 22.76 -3.35 3.37
N VAL A 83 23.55 -3.44 2.31
CA VAL A 83 23.51 -4.55 1.34
C VAL A 83 24.92 -5.13 1.24
N ARG A 84 25.01 -6.46 1.16
CA ARG A 84 26.22 -7.21 0.88
C ARG A 84 26.04 -7.98 -0.42
N SER A 85 27.15 -8.25 -1.11
CA SER A 85 27.14 -8.98 -2.38
C SER A 85 26.59 -10.40 -2.26
N ASP A 86 26.68 -11.03 -1.09
CA ASP A 86 26.21 -12.38 -0.78
C ASP A 86 24.79 -12.42 -0.18
N ASP A 87 24.11 -11.28 -0.04
CA ASP A 87 22.76 -11.26 0.53
C ASP A 87 21.72 -11.85 -0.44
N ALA A 88 20.80 -12.63 0.13
CA ALA A 88 19.58 -13.03 -0.55
C ALA A 88 18.62 -11.83 -0.73
N ALA A 89 17.83 -11.85 -1.81
CA ALA A 89 16.86 -10.78 -2.11
C ALA A 89 15.89 -10.51 -0.94
N LEU A 90 15.40 -11.56 -0.27
CA LEU A 90 14.51 -11.43 0.88
C LEU A 90 15.17 -10.70 2.07
N THR A 91 16.48 -10.90 2.28
CA THR A 91 17.23 -10.20 3.31
C THR A 91 17.26 -8.69 3.04
N ILE A 92 17.46 -8.31 1.78
CA ILE A 92 17.49 -6.90 1.36
C ILE A 92 16.10 -6.27 1.49
N ILE A 93 15.03 -6.99 1.09
CA ILE A 93 13.64 -6.55 1.28
C ILE A 93 13.33 -6.34 2.77
N ALA A 94 13.76 -7.27 3.63
CA ALA A 94 13.59 -7.13 5.08
C ALA A 94 14.30 -5.88 5.62
N ARG A 95 15.56 -5.67 5.24
CA ARG A 95 16.33 -4.47 5.65
C ARG A 95 15.70 -3.16 5.13
N ALA A 96 15.14 -3.16 3.92
CA ALA A 96 14.40 -2.01 3.40
C ALA A 96 13.12 -1.73 4.21
N ALA A 97 12.37 -2.76 4.58
CA ALA A 97 11.18 -2.63 5.42
C ALA A 97 11.54 -2.16 6.84
N ASP A 98 12.63 -2.67 7.41
CA ASP A 98 13.13 -2.25 8.73
C ASP A 98 13.60 -0.79 8.70
N ARG A 99 14.34 -0.38 7.65
CA ARG A 99 14.73 1.01 7.45
C ARG A 99 13.52 1.93 7.39
N ALA A 100 12.44 1.47 6.76
CA ALA A 100 11.18 2.20 6.76
C ALA A 100 10.60 2.33 8.16
N ARG A 101 10.40 1.22 8.87
CA ARG A 101 9.87 1.22 10.25
C ARG A 101 10.66 2.15 11.18
N VAL A 102 11.99 2.15 11.08
CA VAL A 102 12.86 3.05 11.85
C VAL A 102 12.56 4.52 11.54
N GLU A 103 12.37 4.89 10.27
CA GLU A 103 11.98 6.26 9.92
C GLU A 103 10.56 6.60 10.43
N LEU A 104 9.62 5.65 10.35
CA LEU A 104 8.23 5.86 10.75
C LEU A 104 8.07 6.21 12.24
N ASN A 105 9.04 5.83 13.09
CA ASN A 105 9.07 6.22 14.51
C ASN A 105 9.10 7.77 14.69
N ARG A 106 9.51 8.53 13.67
CA ARG A 106 9.47 10.00 13.67
C ARG A 106 8.06 10.57 13.48
N TYR A 107 7.10 9.73 13.11
CA TYR A 107 5.73 10.12 12.76
C TYR A 107 4.67 9.40 13.60
N PRO A 108 4.69 9.51 14.94
CA PRO A 108 3.73 8.80 15.79
C PRO A 108 2.26 9.15 15.49
N LYS A 109 2.00 10.32 14.91
CA LYS A 109 0.66 10.78 14.51
C LYS A 109 0.05 9.99 13.33
N SER A 110 0.88 9.25 12.58
CA SER A 110 0.39 8.32 11.55
C SER A 110 -0.41 7.16 12.16
N GLY A 111 -0.10 6.78 13.41
CA GLY A 111 -0.79 5.70 14.12
C GLY A 111 -0.72 4.37 13.35
N PRO A 112 -1.82 3.60 13.23
CA PRO A 112 -1.80 2.30 12.56
C PRO A 112 -1.51 2.39 11.05
N PHE A 113 -1.68 3.57 10.44
CA PHE A 113 -1.48 3.75 9.01
C PHE A 113 -0.01 3.77 8.59
N GLY A 114 0.90 4.10 9.52
CA GLY A 114 2.33 3.95 9.27
C GLY A 114 2.71 2.48 9.08
N GLU A 115 2.21 1.60 9.96
CA GLU A 115 2.40 0.16 9.83
C GLU A 115 1.78 -0.37 8.53
N ILE A 116 0.56 0.06 8.19
CA ILE A 116 -0.09 -0.31 6.94
C ILE A 116 0.75 0.10 5.72
N ALA A 117 1.33 1.31 5.72
CA ALA A 117 2.24 1.78 4.67
C ALA A 117 3.53 0.94 4.57
N SER A 118 4.12 0.57 5.70
CA SER A 118 5.31 -0.31 5.72
C SER A 118 4.99 -1.71 5.19
N LEU A 119 3.83 -2.27 5.53
CA LEU A 119 3.38 -3.55 5.00
C LEU A 119 3.12 -3.49 3.49
N ALA A 120 2.51 -2.40 3.00
CA ALA A 120 2.30 -2.17 1.57
C ALA A 120 3.61 -2.02 0.81
N LEU A 121 4.60 -1.31 1.37
CA LEU A 121 5.96 -1.24 0.84
C LEU A 121 6.55 -2.66 0.71
N ARG A 122 6.61 -3.40 1.81
CA ARG A 122 7.17 -4.76 1.82
C ARG A 122 6.52 -5.64 0.77
N ARG A 123 5.19 -5.56 0.64
CA ARG A 123 4.46 -6.36 -0.34
C ARG A 123 4.76 -5.96 -1.78
N ALA A 124 4.83 -4.67 -2.09
CA ALA A 124 5.23 -4.18 -3.40
C ALA A 124 6.65 -4.66 -3.76
N LEU A 125 7.59 -4.64 -2.80
CA LEU A 125 8.95 -5.15 -3.00
C LEU A 125 8.94 -6.67 -3.28
N THR A 126 8.23 -7.45 -2.46
CA THR A 126 8.15 -8.91 -2.62
C THR A 126 7.47 -9.33 -3.92
N GLU A 127 6.34 -8.71 -4.28
CA GLU A 127 5.64 -9.00 -5.54
C GLU A 127 6.49 -8.63 -6.76
N THR A 128 7.30 -7.58 -6.66
CA THR A 128 8.25 -7.16 -7.70
C THR A 128 9.33 -8.20 -7.93
N VAL A 129 10.00 -8.65 -6.86
CA VAL A 129 11.03 -9.71 -7.00
C VAL A 129 10.41 -11.04 -7.41
N GLY A 130 9.26 -11.43 -6.87
CA GLY A 130 8.62 -12.72 -7.18
C GLY A 130 8.01 -12.82 -8.59
N THR A 131 7.67 -11.68 -9.21
CA THR A 131 7.22 -11.67 -10.63
C THR A 131 8.40 -11.90 -11.58
N GLU A 132 9.59 -11.41 -11.21
CA GLU A 132 10.77 -11.40 -12.10
C GLU A 132 11.70 -12.59 -11.85
N SER A 133 11.90 -12.96 -10.58
CA SER A 133 12.59 -14.16 -10.15
C SER A 133 11.55 -15.27 -9.99
N ARG A 134 11.63 -16.33 -10.80
CA ARG A 134 10.68 -17.47 -10.81
C ARG A 134 10.43 -18.12 -9.42
N SER A 135 11.25 -17.76 -8.43
CA SER A 135 11.13 -18.11 -7.01
C SER A 135 11.63 -16.92 -6.18
N LEU A 136 11.05 -16.67 -5.00
CA LEU A 136 11.61 -15.75 -4.00
C LEU A 136 12.75 -16.38 -3.18
N PHE A 137 12.80 -17.71 -3.14
CA PHE A 137 13.84 -18.47 -2.46
C PHE A 137 14.98 -18.74 -3.43
N GLY A 138 16.20 -18.44 -2.98
CA GLY A 138 17.41 -18.55 -3.80
C GLY A 138 17.65 -17.37 -4.74
N SER A 139 16.81 -16.33 -4.73
CA SER A 139 17.07 -15.11 -5.50
C SER A 139 18.25 -14.34 -4.92
N SER A 140 19.20 -14.02 -5.79
CA SER A 140 20.43 -13.29 -5.48
C SER A 140 20.21 -11.77 -5.42
N LEU A 141 21.26 -11.03 -5.04
CA LEU A 141 21.34 -9.58 -5.19
C LEU A 141 21.11 -9.14 -6.64
N GLU A 142 21.69 -9.85 -7.61
CA GLU A 142 21.56 -9.52 -9.04
C GLU A 142 20.12 -9.68 -9.53
N ASP A 143 19.41 -10.70 -9.04
CA ASP A 143 18.00 -10.91 -9.38
C ASP A 143 17.13 -9.77 -8.83
N LEU A 144 17.43 -9.31 -7.62
CA LEU A 144 16.76 -8.17 -7.01
C LEU A 144 17.04 -6.88 -7.79
N GLU A 145 18.31 -6.60 -8.09
CA GLU A 145 18.70 -5.41 -8.87
C GLU A 145 18.01 -5.42 -10.24
N ARG A 146 18.05 -6.55 -10.96
CA ARG A 146 17.38 -6.71 -12.25
C ARG A 146 15.88 -6.48 -12.15
N ALA A 147 15.24 -7.03 -11.11
CA ALA A 147 13.83 -6.83 -10.86
C ALA A 147 13.53 -5.34 -10.66
N PHE A 148 14.20 -4.66 -9.74
CA PHE A 148 13.95 -3.23 -9.48
C PHE A 148 14.30 -2.33 -10.66
N ARG A 149 15.36 -2.64 -11.41
CA ARG A 149 15.77 -1.89 -12.60
C ARG A 149 14.67 -1.89 -13.66
N ARG A 150 13.95 -3.00 -13.86
CA ARG A 150 12.82 -3.05 -14.79
C ARG A 150 11.70 -2.06 -14.42
N TYR A 151 11.44 -1.91 -13.11
CA TYR A 151 10.40 -1.02 -12.56
C TYR A 151 10.81 0.45 -12.49
N SER A 152 12.01 0.77 -12.96
CA SER A 152 12.50 2.14 -13.15
C SER A 152 12.17 2.74 -14.53
N SER A 153 11.38 2.02 -15.35
CA SER A 153 10.78 2.53 -16.58
C SER A 153 9.36 3.06 -16.31
N PRO A 154 8.84 4.04 -17.06
CA PRO A 154 7.53 4.65 -16.79
C PRO A 154 6.38 3.63 -16.66
N ALA A 155 6.24 2.72 -17.64
CA ALA A 155 5.16 1.73 -17.63
C ALA A 155 5.23 0.79 -16.42
N GLN A 156 6.43 0.33 -16.07
CA GLN A 156 6.61 -0.59 -14.95
C GLN A 156 6.53 0.13 -13.61
N PHE A 157 6.93 1.40 -13.54
CA PHE A 157 6.68 2.24 -12.39
C PHE A 157 5.18 2.38 -12.11
N GLY A 158 4.36 2.52 -13.16
CA GLY A 158 2.90 2.51 -13.03
C GLY A 158 2.38 1.24 -12.34
N THR A 159 2.88 0.08 -12.73
CA THR A 159 2.59 -1.21 -12.07
C THR A 159 3.05 -1.21 -10.61
N LEU A 160 4.25 -0.67 -10.32
CA LEU A 160 4.79 -0.58 -8.96
C LEU A 160 3.90 0.27 -8.05
N ALA A 161 3.50 1.44 -8.54
CA ALA A 161 2.63 2.37 -7.85
C ALA A 161 1.26 1.72 -7.57
N LYS A 162 0.65 1.08 -8.58
CA LYS A 162 -0.60 0.33 -8.37
C LYS A 162 -0.46 -0.72 -7.27
N ARG A 163 0.60 -1.53 -7.27
CA ARG A 163 0.81 -2.58 -6.26
C ARG A 163 0.85 -1.99 -4.86
N PHE A 164 1.66 -0.94 -4.69
CA PHE A 164 1.81 -0.25 -3.41
C PHE A 164 0.48 0.34 -2.92
N PHE A 165 -0.17 1.16 -3.76
CA PHE A 165 -1.39 1.84 -3.36
C PHE A 165 -2.60 0.92 -3.25
N GLY A 166 -2.70 -0.12 -4.08
CA GLY A 166 -3.74 -1.15 -3.98
C GLY A 166 -3.64 -1.92 -2.68
N ASP A 167 -2.43 -2.35 -2.28
CA ASP A 167 -2.23 -3.04 -1.00
C ASP A 167 -2.45 -2.10 0.20
N PHE A 168 -1.96 -0.86 0.12
CA PHE A 168 -2.19 0.14 1.16
C PHE A 168 -3.68 0.43 1.36
N TYR A 169 -4.40 0.63 0.26
CA TYR A 169 -5.81 0.98 0.29
C TYR A 169 -6.67 -0.20 0.75
N GLY A 170 -6.41 -1.42 0.26
CA GLY A 170 -7.08 -2.64 0.72
C GLY A 170 -6.91 -2.85 2.23
N ARG A 171 -5.68 -2.80 2.74
CA ARG A 171 -5.41 -2.86 4.19
C ARG A 171 -6.07 -1.75 4.98
N THR A 172 -6.15 -0.55 4.42
CA THR A 172 -6.82 0.59 5.06
C THR A 172 -8.32 0.35 5.21
N LEU A 173 -8.99 -0.18 4.18
CA LEU A 173 -10.40 -0.56 4.25
C LEU A 173 -10.59 -1.71 5.24
N ARG A 174 -9.72 -2.73 5.14
CA ARG A 174 -9.75 -3.91 5.99
C ARG A 174 -9.58 -3.58 7.48
N PHE A 175 -8.68 -2.66 7.81
CA PHE A 175 -8.47 -2.18 9.19
C PHE A 175 -9.77 -1.70 9.85
N TYR A 176 -10.69 -1.10 9.10
CA TYR A 176 -11.97 -0.65 9.66
C TYR A 176 -12.99 -1.79 9.81
N VAL A 177 -13.02 -2.73 8.87
CA VAL A 177 -14.04 -3.79 8.86
C VAL A 177 -13.66 -5.00 9.72
N GLU A 178 -12.36 -5.32 9.86
CA GLU A 178 -11.86 -6.51 10.58
C GLU A 178 -12.46 -6.67 11.96
N ARG A 179 -12.68 -5.55 12.67
CA ARG A 179 -13.26 -5.57 14.02
C ARG A 179 -14.72 -5.98 14.05
N GLU A 180 -15.50 -5.54 13.07
CA GLU A 180 -16.90 -5.96 12.94
C GLU A 180 -17.03 -7.39 12.41
N LEU A 181 -16.10 -7.81 11.55
CA LEU A 181 -16.07 -9.18 11.05
C LEU A 181 -15.90 -10.17 12.20
N GLN A 182 -14.98 -9.90 13.14
CA GLN A 182 -14.74 -10.74 14.31
C GLN A 182 -16.00 -10.93 15.18
N ASN A 183 -16.78 -9.87 15.38
CA ASN A 183 -18.02 -9.92 16.16
C ASN A 183 -19.17 -10.66 15.46
N ARG A 184 -19.00 -11.03 14.19
CA ARG A 184 -20.05 -11.61 13.34
C ARG A 184 -19.74 -13.04 12.90
N ILE A 185 -18.58 -13.58 13.26
CA ILE A 185 -18.25 -14.99 13.01
C ILE A 185 -19.28 -15.86 13.73
N GLY A 186 -19.87 -16.81 13.00
CA GLY A 186 -20.97 -17.67 13.46
C GLY A 186 -22.35 -17.21 13.01
N ASN A 187 -22.48 -16.02 12.41
CA ASN A 187 -23.73 -15.56 11.79
C ASN A 187 -23.89 -16.11 10.36
N GLU A 188 -25.10 -16.02 9.80
CA GLU A 188 -25.44 -16.55 8.48
C GLU A 188 -24.50 -16.07 7.35
N GLY A 189 -24.12 -14.79 7.35
CA GLY A 189 -23.18 -14.22 6.36
C GLY A 189 -21.69 -14.52 6.60
N LEU A 190 -21.31 -14.93 7.82
CA LEU A 190 -19.95 -15.25 8.21
C LEU A 190 -19.93 -16.51 9.10
N PRO A 191 -20.33 -17.67 8.60
CA PRO A 191 -20.54 -18.86 9.43
C PRO A 191 -19.23 -19.41 10.01
N THR A 192 -18.09 -19.11 9.39
CA THR A 192 -16.78 -19.62 9.78
C THR A 192 -15.69 -18.57 9.67
N ILE A 193 -14.56 -18.80 10.33
CA ILE A 193 -13.32 -18.01 10.14
C ILE A 193 -12.89 -18.04 8.66
N THR A 194 -13.05 -19.17 7.98
CA THR A 194 -12.74 -19.30 6.55
C THR A 194 -13.60 -18.34 5.72
N ALA A 195 -14.91 -18.24 5.99
CA ALA A 195 -15.78 -17.30 5.29
C ALA A 195 -15.36 -15.83 5.52
N ALA A 196 -14.95 -15.49 6.74
CA ALA A 196 -14.42 -14.17 7.06
C ALA A 196 -13.12 -13.86 6.30
N ASN A 197 -12.21 -14.82 6.18
CA ASN A 197 -10.99 -14.68 5.40
C ASN A 197 -11.29 -14.52 3.91
N THR A 198 -12.19 -15.35 3.35
CA THR A 198 -12.60 -15.22 1.94
C THR A 198 -13.21 -13.86 1.64
N PHE A 199 -14.05 -13.32 2.54
CA PHE A 199 -14.58 -11.98 2.40
C PHE A 199 -13.48 -10.91 2.47
N ALA A 200 -12.54 -11.03 3.41
CA ALA A 200 -11.41 -10.11 3.51
C ALA A 200 -10.51 -10.13 2.27
N ASP A 201 -10.29 -11.31 1.66
CA ASP A 201 -9.55 -11.46 0.42
C ASP A 201 -10.29 -10.81 -0.76
N ALA A 202 -11.62 -10.95 -0.83
CA ALA A 202 -12.44 -10.28 -1.84
C ALA A 202 -12.39 -8.74 -1.71
N LEU A 203 -12.38 -8.22 -0.47
CA LEU A 203 -12.21 -6.79 -0.21
C LEU A 203 -10.84 -6.28 -0.67
N ASP A 204 -9.77 -7.03 -0.36
CA ASP A 204 -8.40 -6.72 -0.81
C ASP A 204 -8.29 -6.75 -2.35
N LEU A 205 -8.92 -7.74 -2.99
CA LEU A 205 -8.95 -7.87 -4.45
C LEU A 205 -9.61 -6.67 -5.09
N HIS A 206 -10.81 -6.30 -4.62
CA HIS A 206 -11.54 -5.15 -5.15
C HIS A 206 -10.72 -3.86 -5.01
N ALA A 207 -10.10 -3.62 -3.85
CA ALA A 207 -9.23 -2.45 -3.67
C ALA A 207 -8.02 -2.42 -4.62
N ARG A 208 -7.45 -3.58 -4.94
CA ARG A 208 -6.34 -3.70 -5.92
C ARG A 208 -6.80 -3.48 -7.35
N GLU A 209 -8.01 -3.89 -7.69
CA GLU A 209 -8.63 -3.63 -9.00
C GLU A 209 -8.91 -2.14 -9.17
N THR A 210 -9.51 -1.47 -8.17
CA THR A 210 -9.71 -0.02 -8.16
C THR A 210 -8.39 0.74 -8.32
N ALA A 211 -7.29 0.22 -7.77
CA ALA A 211 -5.97 0.85 -7.92
C ALA A 211 -5.40 0.83 -9.34
N ARG A 212 -6.05 0.15 -10.31
CA ARG A 212 -5.66 0.20 -11.72
C ARG A 212 -5.67 1.61 -12.30
N ILE A 213 -6.53 2.52 -11.80
CA ILE A 213 -6.55 3.93 -12.20
C ILE A 213 -5.21 4.63 -12.01
N ILE A 214 -4.34 4.10 -11.14
CA ILE A 214 -3.01 4.66 -10.84
C ILE A 214 -2.01 4.40 -11.96
N GLU A 215 -2.07 3.26 -12.64
CA GLU A 215 -1.03 2.82 -13.57
C GLU A 215 -0.69 3.89 -14.62
N GLY A 216 -1.73 4.46 -15.26
CA GLY A 216 -1.58 5.45 -16.33
C GLY A 216 -0.92 6.74 -15.84
N PHE A 217 -1.51 7.41 -14.85
CA PHE A 217 -0.98 8.70 -14.41
C PHE A 217 0.34 8.57 -13.64
N ALA A 218 0.61 7.41 -13.03
CA ALA A 218 1.89 7.12 -12.41
C ALA A 218 3.02 7.04 -13.44
N ALA A 219 2.77 6.38 -14.58
CA ALA A 219 3.73 6.31 -15.67
C ALA A 219 4.04 7.71 -16.23
N ASP A 220 3.00 8.50 -16.53
CA ASP A 220 3.16 9.86 -17.06
C ASP A 220 3.90 10.78 -16.06
N TRP A 221 3.56 10.68 -14.78
CA TRP A 221 4.21 11.44 -13.72
C TRP A 221 5.69 11.10 -13.61
N TYR A 222 6.02 9.81 -13.60
CA TYR A 222 7.41 9.35 -13.47
C TYR A 222 8.26 9.72 -14.69
N ASP A 223 7.70 9.63 -15.90
CA ASP A 223 8.38 10.03 -17.13
C ASP A 223 8.75 11.53 -17.10
N LYS A 224 7.79 12.38 -16.74
CA LYS A 224 8.02 13.83 -16.59
C LYS A 224 9.10 14.14 -15.56
N HIS A 225 9.05 13.53 -14.37
CA HIS A 225 10.05 13.82 -13.34
C HIS A 225 11.44 13.30 -13.71
N HIS A 226 11.56 12.18 -14.44
CA HIS A 226 12.86 11.74 -14.99
C HIS A 226 13.40 12.70 -16.07
N TRP A 227 12.53 13.30 -16.88
CA TRP A 227 12.92 14.21 -17.97
C TRP A 227 13.18 15.64 -17.50
N GLU A 228 12.36 16.17 -16.60
CA GLU A 228 12.36 17.58 -16.16
C GLU A 228 13.29 17.84 -14.97
N ALA A 229 13.45 16.89 -14.05
CA ALA A 229 14.17 17.16 -12.80
C ALA A 229 15.69 16.91 -12.88
N GLY A 230 16.20 16.26 -13.94
CA GLY A 230 17.61 15.87 -14.05
C GLY A 230 18.14 15.12 -12.82
N GLY A 231 17.25 14.57 -11.99
CA GLY A 231 17.48 14.45 -10.57
C GLY A 231 16.49 13.48 -9.91
N ALA A 232 16.90 13.01 -8.73
CA ALA A 232 16.22 11.95 -8.02
C ALA A 232 15.02 12.49 -7.24
N ILE A 233 13.87 11.80 -7.35
CA ILE A 233 12.59 12.27 -6.80
C ILE A 233 12.72 12.56 -5.28
N SER A 234 12.28 13.75 -4.88
CA SER A 234 12.30 14.23 -3.50
C SER A 234 11.12 13.66 -2.69
N ARG A 235 11.20 13.80 -1.35
CA ARG A 235 10.10 13.39 -0.47
C ARG A 235 8.84 14.23 -0.68
N ASP A 236 9.00 15.52 -0.99
CA ASP A 236 7.87 16.45 -1.19
C ASP A 236 7.12 16.13 -2.49
N GLU A 237 7.84 15.80 -3.56
CA GLU A 237 7.24 15.33 -4.81
C GLU A 237 6.49 14.00 -4.61
N ALA A 238 7.09 13.05 -3.89
CA ALA A 238 6.44 11.79 -3.53
C ALA A 238 5.17 12.02 -2.68
N GLN A 239 5.19 12.99 -1.76
CA GLN A 239 4.02 13.37 -0.97
C GLN A 239 2.92 13.99 -1.85
N GLY A 240 3.27 14.85 -2.80
CA GLY A 240 2.34 15.39 -3.79
C GLY A 240 1.67 14.27 -4.61
N PHE A 241 2.45 13.28 -5.04
CA PHE A 241 1.94 12.10 -5.73
C PHE A 241 0.97 11.29 -4.86
N VAL A 242 1.35 10.97 -3.62
CA VAL A 242 0.49 10.25 -2.65
C VAL A 242 -0.84 10.97 -2.46
N ALA A 243 -0.82 12.30 -2.29
CA ALA A 243 -2.03 13.10 -2.12
C ALA A 243 -2.95 13.02 -3.33
N HIS A 244 -2.38 13.00 -4.55
CA HIS A 244 -3.11 12.83 -5.80
C HIS A 244 -3.68 11.41 -5.93
N ALA A 245 -2.86 10.40 -5.69
CA ALA A 245 -3.22 8.98 -5.79
C ALA A 245 -4.41 8.63 -4.87
N LEU A 246 -4.35 9.01 -3.59
CA LEU A 246 -5.46 8.78 -2.66
C LEU A 246 -6.75 9.53 -3.08
N THR A 247 -6.61 10.70 -3.70
CA THR A 247 -7.77 11.43 -4.22
C THR A 247 -8.41 10.69 -5.40
N LYS A 248 -7.60 10.14 -6.29
CA LYS A 248 -8.04 9.35 -7.45
C LYS A 248 -8.68 8.03 -7.03
N LEU A 249 -8.03 7.25 -6.17
CA LEU A 249 -8.57 5.99 -5.63
C LEU A 249 -9.94 6.17 -5.01
N ARG A 250 -10.10 7.21 -4.18
CA ARG A 250 -11.41 7.48 -3.57
C ARG A 250 -12.46 7.82 -4.61
N LYS A 251 -12.12 8.64 -5.60
CA LYS A 251 -13.07 9.00 -6.67
C LYS A 251 -13.48 7.78 -7.48
N GLU A 252 -12.51 6.92 -7.81
CA GLU A 252 -12.74 5.68 -8.56
C GLU A 252 -13.69 4.76 -7.80
N LEU A 253 -13.36 4.45 -6.55
CA LEU A 253 -14.20 3.57 -5.73
C LEU A 253 -15.64 4.10 -5.59
N LEU A 254 -15.83 5.42 -5.50
CA LEU A 254 -17.16 6.02 -5.40
C LEU A 254 -17.90 6.14 -6.74
N ALA A 255 -17.18 6.02 -7.86
CA ALA A 255 -17.79 5.98 -9.18
C ALA A 255 -18.44 4.61 -9.43
N ASP A 256 -17.83 3.52 -8.91
CA ASP A 256 -18.36 2.15 -8.97
C ASP A 256 -19.70 1.96 -8.21
N ALA A 257 -20.11 2.95 -7.43
CA ALA A 257 -21.38 2.96 -6.69
C ALA A 257 -22.60 3.41 -7.53
N ARG A 258 -22.40 3.80 -8.80
CA ARG A 258 -23.42 4.36 -9.71
C ARG A 258 -23.72 3.41 -10.85
#